data_AF-A0A924Y696-F1
#
_entry.id   AF-A0A924Y696-F1
#
_cell.length_a   1.000
_cell.length_b   1.000
_cell.length_c   1.000
_cell.angle_alpha   90.00
_cell.angle_beta   90.00
_cell.angle_gamma   90.00
#
_symmetry.space_group_name_H-M   'P 1'
#
loop_
_entity.id
_entity.type
_entity.pdbx_description
1 polymer ?
#
loop_
_entity_poly.entity_id
_entity_poly.type
_entity_poly.pdbx_seq_one_letter_code
_entity_poly.pdbx_strand_id
1 'polypeptide(L)'
;FEQLHVDLYLALGIIAAIVVGATIWLYLQKTAVRGLDLRRSTALLLIAVIVVGLGIVIFLPTPYRNDTWRLHFFTPVGAALFFVVISDVLRQNIPWPSLKNWLFTAFISILTLLAVVRLLNQQQAFVNVAHAQQHFLASVVEQVPAIKSNERPSFAFIIPPTPGFLEQHLLAELFINTVAYSALNYLYHGQIHAILLCLETNPALTCGFNSEALHYEVYDYAYDDLIIFAVNDDGTATLLESIPLDYLAHPPLANAPALFANYVPTHLIDTTVDYSPRMQAILDGVAN
;
A
#
# COMPACT_ATOMS: atom_id res chain seq x y z
N PHE A 1 14.30 -10.37 10.78
CA PHE A 1 14.44 -11.46 9.78
C PHE A 1 14.30 -10.92 8.35
N GLU A 2 13.34 -10.02 8.09
CA GLU A 2 13.19 -9.37 6.76
C GLU A 2 14.43 -8.62 6.26
N GLN A 3 15.13 -7.89 7.13
CA GLN A 3 16.29 -7.09 6.72
C GLN A 3 17.45 -7.93 6.17
N LEU A 4 17.63 -9.15 6.71
CA LEU A 4 18.66 -10.09 6.25
C LEU A 4 18.35 -10.64 4.85
N HIS A 5 17.07 -10.76 4.50
CA HIS A 5 16.63 -11.20 3.17
C HIS A 5 16.82 -10.09 2.14
N VAL A 6 16.52 -8.84 2.49
CA VAL A 6 16.76 -7.68 1.62
C VAL A 6 18.23 -7.56 1.25
N ASP A 7 19.14 -7.64 2.24
CA ASP A 7 20.59 -7.55 2.00
C ASP A 7 21.12 -8.69 1.11
N LEU A 8 20.59 -9.91 1.29
CA LEU A 8 20.93 -11.07 0.47
C LEU A 8 20.47 -10.91 -0.99
N TYR A 9 19.22 -10.47 -1.21
CA TYR A 9 18.71 -10.24 -2.56
C TYR A 9 19.46 -9.11 -3.28
N LEU A 10 19.85 -8.06 -2.55
CA LEU A 10 20.61 -6.95 -3.08
C LEU A 10 22.03 -7.39 -3.46
N ALA A 11 22.69 -8.19 -2.63
CA ALA A 11 23.99 -8.78 -2.93
C ALA A 11 23.93 -9.72 -4.16
N LEU A 12 22.93 -10.60 -4.24
CA LEU A 12 22.71 -11.47 -5.39
C LEU A 12 22.46 -10.67 -6.67
N GLY A 13 21.68 -9.58 -6.59
CA GLY A 13 21.43 -8.66 -7.71
C GLY A 13 22.69 -7.98 -8.22
N ILE A 14 23.54 -7.49 -7.30
CA ILE A 14 24.84 -6.87 -7.64
C ILE A 14 25.76 -7.90 -8.30
N ILE A 15 25.89 -9.10 -7.73
CA ILE A 15 26.73 -10.17 -8.29
C ILE A 15 26.24 -10.55 -9.70
N ALA A 16 24.93 -10.73 -9.88
CA ALA A 16 24.36 -11.02 -11.20
C ALA A 16 24.65 -9.90 -12.21
N ALA A 17 24.52 -8.63 -11.82
CA ALA A 17 24.82 -7.49 -12.68
C ALA A 17 26.31 -7.42 -13.07
N ILE A 18 27.23 -7.68 -12.12
CA ILE A 18 28.67 -7.73 -12.39
C ILE A 18 28.99 -8.88 -13.33
N VAL A 19 28.45 -10.08 -13.08
CA VAL A 19 28.69 -11.25 -13.92
C VAL A 19 28.19 -10.97 -15.33
N VAL A 20 26.95 -10.53 -15.51
CA VAL A 20 26.36 -10.21 -16.82
C VAL A 20 27.14 -9.09 -17.53
N GLY A 21 27.51 -8.03 -16.80
CA GLY A 21 28.33 -6.94 -17.34
C GLY A 21 29.71 -7.43 -17.81
N ALA A 22 30.36 -8.30 -17.04
CA ALA A 22 31.64 -8.90 -17.39
C ALA A 22 31.52 -9.87 -18.57
N THR A 23 30.49 -10.71 -18.66
CA THR A 23 30.28 -11.58 -19.83
C THR A 23 29.98 -10.78 -21.08
N ILE A 24 29.16 -9.72 -20.99
CA ILE A 24 28.89 -8.82 -22.12
C ILE A 24 30.19 -8.14 -22.55
N TRP A 25 30.97 -7.59 -21.61
CA TRP A 25 32.24 -6.94 -21.92
C TRP A 25 33.24 -7.88 -22.60
N LEU A 26 33.43 -9.09 -22.04
CA LEU A 26 34.31 -10.10 -22.62
C LEU A 26 33.83 -10.59 -24.00
N TYR A 27 32.51 -10.71 -24.19
CA TYR A 27 31.93 -11.07 -25.48
C TYR A 27 32.15 -9.99 -26.54
N LEU A 28 31.94 -8.72 -26.18
CA LEU A 28 32.22 -7.55 -27.01
C LEU A 28 33.71 -7.39 -27.35
N GLN A 29 34.60 -7.84 -26.47
CA GLN A 29 36.04 -7.78 -26.70
C GLN A 29 36.53 -8.86 -27.68
N LYS A 30 35.91 -10.05 -27.67
CA LYS A 30 36.26 -11.17 -28.57
C LYS A 30 35.63 -11.06 -29.95
N THR A 31 34.42 -10.53 -30.03
CA THR A 31 33.77 -10.25 -31.29
C THR A 31 34.26 -8.87 -31.75
N ALA A 32 35.21 -8.84 -32.68
CA ALA A 32 35.48 -7.63 -33.46
C ALA A 32 34.24 -7.35 -34.33
N VAL A 33 33.12 -6.94 -33.70
CA VAL A 33 31.87 -6.62 -34.36
C VAL A 33 32.14 -5.36 -35.16
N ARG A 34 32.53 -5.54 -36.42
CA ARG A 34 32.52 -4.48 -37.43
C ARG A 34 31.12 -3.89 -37.45
N GLY A 35 30.94 -2.71 -36.85
CA GLY A 35 29.69 -1.96 -36.91
C GLY A 35 28.97 -1.73 -35.58
N LEU A 36 29.50 -2.19 -34.43
CA LEU A 36 29.07 -1.64 -33.14
C LEU A 36 29.56 -0.19 -33.08
N ASP A 37 28.67 0.75 -33.33
CA ASP A 37 28.93 2.16 -33.04
C ASP A 37 28.96 2.31 -31.51
N LEU A 38 30.11 1.97 -30.92
CA LEU A 38 30.36 1.97 -29.49
C LEU A 38 29.92 3.30 -28.87
N ARG A 39 30.06 4.39 -29.63
CA ARG A 39 29.60 5.74 -29.31
C ARG A 39 28.09 5.83 -29.13
N ARG A 40 27.31 5.19 -30.00
CA ARG A 40 25.84 5.14 -29.90
C ARG A 40 25.39 4.29 -28.71
N SER A 41 25.97 3.12 -28.49
CA SER A 41 25.60 2.24 -27.37
C SER A 41 25.98 2.84 -26.02
N THR A 42 27.18 3.43 -25.90
CA THR A 42 27.59 4.19 -24.70
C THR A 42 26.72 5.43 -24.51
N ALA A 43 26.36 6.17 -25.55
CA ALA A 43 25.45 7.31 -25.44
C ALA A 43 24.07 6.89 -24.91
N LEU A 44 23.50 5.79 -25.40
CA LEU A 44 22.22 5.26 -24.90
C LEU A 44 22.30 4.84 -23.43
N LEU A 45 23.40 4.21 -23.03
CA LEU A 45 23.62 3.81 -21.63
C LEU A 45 23.82 5.02 -20.72
N LEU A 46 24.53 6.04 -21.19
CA LEU A 46 24.77 7.29 -20.45
C LEU A 46 23.46 8.10 -20.31
N ILE A 47 22.62 8.13 -21.36
CA ILE A 47 21.26 8.69 -21.29
C ILE A 47 20.43 7.93 -20.25
N ALA A 48 20.52 6.60 -20.19
CA ALA A 48 19.82 5.80 -19.19
C ALA A 48 20.22 6.16 -17.76
N VAL A 49 21.52 6.25 -17.50
CA VAL A 49 22.06 6.66 -16.19
C VAL A 49 21.60 8.08 -15.84
N ILE A 50 21.61 9.02 -16.80
CA ILE A 50 21.13 10.39 -16.59
C ILE A 50 19.63 10.42 -16.27
N VAL A 51 18.79 9.69 -17.01
CA VAL A 51 17.34 9.67 -16.79
C VAL A 51 17.01 9.08 -15.41
N VAL A 52 17.64 7.97 -15.04
CA VAL A 52 17.50 7.37 -13.70
C VAL A 52 18.01 8.34 -12.62
N GLY A 53 19.18 8.95 -12.84
CA GLY A 53 19.78 9.92 -11.93
C GLY A 53 18.92 11.16 -11.71
N LEU A 54 18.41 11.77 -12.78
CA LEU A 54 17.49 12.93 -12.71
C LEU A 54 16.21 12.58 -11.95
N GLY A 55 15.71 11.37 -12.16
CA GLY A 55 14.60 10.81 -11.42
C GLY A 55 14.83 10.83 -9.90
N ILE A 56 16.02 10.40 -9.46
CA ILE A 56 16.39 10.38 -8.04
C ILE A 56 16.69 11.79 -7.50
N VAL A 57 17.37 12.64 -8.28
CA VAL A 57 17.88 13.95 -7.86
C VAL A 57 16.77 14.91 -7.44
N ILE A 58 15.62 14.90 -8.12
CA ILE A 58 14.48 15.78 -7.78
C ILE A 58 13.98 15.53 -6.35
N PHE A 59 14.19 14.34 -5.80
CA PHE A 59 13.69 13.94 -4.49
C PHE A 59 14.72 14.00 -3.37
N LEU A 60 16.03 14.16 -3.67
CA LEU A 60 17.08 14.37 -2.67
C LEU A 60 16.78 15.50 -1.66
N PRO A 61 16.22 16.67 -2.07
CA PRO A 61 15.90 17.74 -1.12
C PRO A 61 14.58 17.51 -0.36
N THR A 62 13.80 16.46 -0.69
CA THR A 62 12.52 16.19 -0.03
C THR A 62 12.71 15.29 1.20
N PRO A 63 11.88 15.45 2.25
CA PRO A 63 11.94 14.57 3.44
C PRO A 63 11.65 13.10 3.09
N TYR A 64 11.04 12.85 1.94
CA TYR A 64 10.69 11.54 1.42
C TYR A 64 11.81 10.84 0.65
N ARG A 65 13.07 11.25 0.79
CA ARG A 65 14.21 10.65 0.05
C ARG A 65 14.46 9.16 0.34
N ASN A 66 13.92 8.64 1.44
CA ASN A 66 14.11 7.25 1.88
C ASN A 66 12.91 6.33 1.54
N ASP A 67 11.87 6.85 0.88
CA ASP A 67 10.68 6.08 0.54
C ASP A 67 10.97 5.08 -0.60
N THR A 68 10.93 3.78 -0.29
CA THR A 68 11.29 2.69 -1.21
C THR A 68 10.31 2.50 -2.37
N TRP A 69 9.04 2.90 -2.20
CA TRP A 69 8.02 2.81 -3.26
C TRP A 69 8.39 3.62 -4.51
N ARG A 70 9.27 4.63 -4.37
CA ARG A 70 9.72 5.48 -5.48
C ARG A 70 10.79 4.83 -6.35
N LEU A 71 11.62 3.97 -5.76
CA LEU A 71 12.54 3.11 -6.53
C LEU A 71 11.79 2.22 -7.53
N HIS A 72 10.54 1.85 -7.23
CA HIS A 72 9.69 1.10 -8.15
C HIS A 72 9.32 1.88 -9.42
N PHE A 73 9.39 3.22 -9.45
CA PHE A 73 9.13 4.00 -10.67
C PHE A 73 10.35 4.13 -11.58
N PHE A 74 11.57 4.13 -11.02
CA PHE A 74 12.80 4.26 -11.81
C PHE A 74 13.33 2.92 -12.34
N THR A 75 13.06 1.84 -11.61
CA THR A 75 13.46 0.47 -12.00
C THR A 75 12.92 0.05 -13.38
N PRO A 76 11.66 0.33 -13.75
CA PRO A 76 11.12 0.02 -15.09
C PRO A 76 11.83 0.78 -16.22
N VAL A 77 12.19 2.05 -16.00
CA VAL A 77 12.88 2.87 -17.01
C VAL A 77 14.30 2.34 -17.25
N GLY A 78 15.02 2.03 -16.17
CA GLY A 78 16.34 1.39 -16.26
C GLY A 78 16.28 0.02 -16.94
N ALA A 79 15.30 -0.80 -16.58
CA ALA A 79 15.08 -2.11 -17.20
C ALA A 79 14.76 -1.99 -18.70
N ALA A 80 13.87 -1.07 -19.10
CA ALA A 80 13.52 -0.85 -20.49
C ALA A 80 14.75 -0.49 -21.34
N LEU A 81 15.60 0.41 -20.84
CA LEU A 81 16.82 0.83 -21.54
C LEU A 81 17.85 -0.30 -21.63
N PHE A 82 17.99 -1.11 -20.58
CA PHE A 82 18.81 -2.31 -20.60
C PHE A 82 18.35 -3.32 -21.67
N PHE A 83 17.04 -3.58 -21.77
CA PHE A 83 16.50 -4.46 -22.79
C PHE A 83 16.68 -3.91 -24.21
N VAL A 84 16.59 -2.59 -24.42
CA VAL A 84 16.88 -1.96 -25.70
C VAL A 84 18.34 -2.21 -26.11
N VAL A 85 19.29 -2.01 -25.20
CA VAL A 85 20.73 -2.23 -25.47
C VAL A 85 21.01 -3.71 -25.75
N ILE A 86 20.49 -4.64 -24.94
CA ILE A 86 20.63 -6.08 -25.18
C ILE A 86 20.05 -6.47 -26.53
N SER A 87 18.87 -5.95 -26.87
CA SER A 87 18.19 -6.32 -28.09
C SER A 87 18.93 -5.79 -29.33
N ASP A 88 19.58 -4.63 -29.24
CA ASP A 88 20.46 -4.11 -30.29
C ASP A 88 21.75 -4.95 -30.45
N VAL A 89 22.39 -5.34 -29.34
CA VAL A 89 23.57 -6.23 -29.37
C VAL A 89 23.21 -7.60 -29.96
N LEU A 90 22.09 -8.20 -29.54
CA LEU A 90 21.61 -9.48 -30.09
C LEU A 90 21.28 -9.36 -31.58
N ARG A 91 20.66 -8.24 -32.00
CA ARG A 91 20.42 -7.94 -33.43
C ARG A 91 21.71 -8.04 -34.24
N GLN A 92 22.81 -7.50 -33.74
CA GLN A 92 24.04 -7.33 -34.53
C GLN A 92 24.79 -8.64 -34.76
N ASN A 93 24.55 -9.67 -33.92
CA ASN A 93 25.23 -10.97 -34.04
C ASN A 93 24.53 -11.98 -34.96
N ILE A 94 23.37 -11.65 -35.53
CA ILE A 94 22.61 -12.56 -36.42
C ILE A 94 22.92 -12.22 -37.89
N PRO A 95 23.55 -13.14 -38.66
CA PRO A 95 23.99 -12.84 -40.04
C PRO A 95 22.85 -12.76 -41.06
N TRP A 96 21.64 -13.19 -40.71
CA TRP A 96 20.50 -13.34 -41.61
C TRP A 96 19.52 -12.17 -41.42
N PRO A 97 19.43 -11.18 -42.33
CA PRO A 97 18.70 -9.93 -42.09
C PRO A 97 17.19 -10.10 -41.93
N SER A 98 16.57 -11.04 -42.62
CA SER A 98 15.15 -11.36 -42.48
C SER A 98 14.85 -12.02 -41.13
N LEU A 99 15.64 -13.03 -40.75
CA LEU A 99 15.51 -13.74 -39.48
C LEU A 99 15.77 -12.83 -38.28
N LYS A 100 16.76 -11.93 -38.39
CA LYS A 100 17.12 -10.92 -37.37
C LYS A 100 15.95 -10.02 -37.00
N ASN A 101 15.27 -9.45 -38.00
CA ASN A 101 14.13 -8.57 -37.75
C ASN A 101 12.96 -9.37 -37.14
N TRP A 102 12.73 -10.59 -37.61
CA TRP A 102 11.66 -11.43 -37.10
C TRP A 102 11.88 -11.82 -35.62
N LEU A 103 13.09 -12.27 -35.26
CA LEU A 103 13.46 -12.62 -33.89
C LEU A 103 13.41 -11.41 -32.94
N PHE A 104 13.88 -10.24 -33.39
CA PHE A 104 13.79 -9.01 -32.61
C PHE A 104 12.34 -8.61 -32.35
N THR A 105 11.50 -8.59 -33.39
CA THR A 105 10.08 -8.29 -33.26
C THR A 105 9.40 -9.31 -32.34
N ALA A 106 9.69 -10.60 -32.48
CA ALA A 106 9.14 -11.63 -31.60
C ALA A 106 9.55 -11.40 -30.13
N PHE A 107 10.81 -11.11 -29.86
CA PHE A 107 11.32 -10.85 -28.51
C PHE A 107 10.67 -9.63 -27.86
N ILE A 108 10.62 -8.49 -28.58
CA ILE A 108 9.98 -7.26 -28.07
C ILE A 108 8.48 -7.47 -27.86
N SER A 109 7.80 -8.19 -28.76
CA SER A 109 6.38 -8.53 -28.60
C SER A 109 6.14 -9.38 -27.34
N ILE A 110 7.00 -10.36 -27.05
CA ILE A 110 6.91 -11.16 -25.82
C ILE A 110 7.11 -10.30 -24.58
N LEU A 111 8.13 -9.44 -24.56
CA LEU A 111 8.37 -8.53 -23.43
C LEU A 111 7.21 -7.55 -23.22
N THR A 112 6.66 -7.01 -24.31
CA THR A 112 5.51 -6.10 -24.27
C THR A 112 4.28 -6.82 -23.74
N LEU A 113 4.03 -8.06 -24.19
CA LEU A 113 2.94 -8.89 -23.68
C LEU A 113 3.08 -9.15 -22.17
N LEU A 114 4.27 -9.52 -21.70
CA LEU A 114 4.54 -9.73 -20.28
C LEU A 114 4.32 -8.45 -19.45
N ALA A 115 4.76 -7.30 -19.98
CA ALA A 115 4.55 -6.01 -19.33
C ALA A 115 3.05 -5.66 -19.24
N VAL A 116 2.29 -5.88 -20.32
CA VAL A 116 0.83 -5.67 -20.34
C VAL A 116 0.14 -6.60 -19.34
N VAL A 117 0.49 -7.89 -19.30
CA VAL A 117 -0.08 -8.83 -18.31
C VAL A 117 0.21 -8.38 -16.88
N ARG A 118 1.44 -7.94 -16.59
CA ARG A 118 1.79 -7.41 -15.27
C ARG A 118 1.03 -6.13 -14.93
N LEU A 119 0.89 -5.22 -15.88
CA LEU A 119 0.13 -3.98 -15.72
C LEU A 119 -1.34 -4.28 -15.45
N LEU A 120 -1.95 -5.22 -16.17
CA LEU A 120 -3.33 -5.66 -15.94
C LEU A 120 -3.51 -6.28 -14.56
N ASN A 121 -2.57 -7.14 -14.12
CA ASN A 121 -2.60 -7.71 -12.78
C ASN A 121 -2.48 -6.64 -11.69
N GLN A 122 -1.61 -5.64 -11.91
CA GLN A 122 -1.43 -4.53 -10.97
C GLN A 122 -2.68 -3.63 -10.93
N GLN A 123 -3.28 -3.34 -12.10
CA GLN A 123 -4.54 -2.61 -12.18
C GLN A 123 -5.66 -3.36 -11.45
N GLN A 124 -5.76 -4.68 -11.64
CA GLN A 124 -6.74 -5.49 -10.91
C GLN A 124 -6.52 -5.43 -9.41
N ALA A 125 -5.27 -5.47 -8.94
CA ALA A 125 -4.96 -5.32 -7.52
C ALA A 125 -5.41 -3.95 -6.99
N PHE A 126 -5.17 -2.86 -7.72
CA PHE A 126 -5.66 -1.53 -7.34
C PHE A 126 -7.19 -1.43 -7.32
N VAL A 127 -7.86 -2.03 -8.30
CA VAL A 127 -9.34 -2.10 -8.35
C VAL A 127 -9.87 -2.86 -7.13
N ASN A 128 -9.28 -4.02 -6.80
CA ASN A 128 -9.68 -4.79 -5.62
C ASN A 128 -9.48 -4.01 -4.33
N VAL A 129 -8.35 -3.29 -4.19
CA VAL A 129 -8.11 -2.41 -3.04
C VAL A 129 -9.15 -1.29 -3.00
N ALA A 130 -9.42 -0.62 -4.12
CA ALA A 130 -10.42 0.45 -4.21
C ALA A 130 -11.81 -0.03 -3.77
N HIS A 131 -12.26 -1.20 -4.26
CA HIS A 131 -13.51 -1.81 -3.84
C HIS A 131 -13.52 -2.14 -2.34
N ALA A 132 -12.42 -2.69 -1.80
CA ALA A 132 -12.33 -2.95 -0.37
C ALA A 132 -12.44 -1.67 0.48
N GLN A 133 -11.82 -0.55 0.08
CA GLN A 133 -12.00 0.73 0.79
C GLN A 133 -13.42 1.25 0.68
N GLN A 134 -14.05 1.08 -0.48
CA GLN A 134 -15.43 1.51 -0.66
C GLN A 134 -16.40 0.69 0.19
N HIS A 135 -16.25 -0.64 0.24
CA HIS A 135 -17.03 -1.53 1.10
C HIS A 135 -16.82 -1.20 2.59
N PHE A 136 -15.57 -1.01 3.01
CA PHE A 136 -15.24 -0.59 4.37
C PHE A 136 -15.93 0.73 4.72
N LEU A 137 -15.76 1.78 3.90
CA LEU A 137 -16.36 3.08 4.16
C LEU A 137 -17.89 3.05 4.14
N ALA A 138 -18.49 2.29 3.21
CA ALA A 138 -19.94 2.10 3.17
C ALA A 138 -20.45 1.48 4.46
N SER A 139 -19.81 0.40 4.95
CA SER A 139 -20.22 -0.24 6.21
C SER A 139 -20.14 0.69 7.43
N VAL A 140 -19.15 1.60 7.46
CA VAL A 140 -19.06 2.63 8.51
C VAL A 140 -20.21 3.65 8.39
N VAL A 141 -20.46 4.15 7.17
CA VAL A 141 -21.48 5.17 6.90
C VAL A 141 -22.90 4.65 7.16
N GLU A 142 -23.19 3.39 6.83
CA GLU A 142 -24.51 2.77 7.09
C GLU A 142 -24.86 2.77 8.58
N GLN A 143 -23.87 2.66 9.46
CA GLN A 143 -24.06 2.61 10.90
C GLN A 143 -23.93 3.99 11.56
N VAL A 144 -23.19 4.91 10.95
CA VAL A 144 -22.99 6.28 11.41
C VAL A 144 -23.36 7.27 10.30
N PRO A 145 -24.65 7.51 10.04
CA PRO A 145 -25.07 8.39 8.96
C PRO A 145 -24.68 9.86 9.21
N ALA A 146 -24.65 10.29 10.47
CA ALA A 146 -24.23 11.62 10.87
C ALA A 146 -23.63 11.63 12.29
N ILE A 147 -22.75 12.60 12.53
CA ILE A 147 -22.23 12.94 13.85
C ILE A 147 -23.00 14.17 14.35
N LYS A 148 -23.36 14.20 15.63
CA LYS A 148 -24.07 15.35 16.20
C LYS A 148 -23.25 16.64 16.05
N SER A 149 -23.92 17.74 15.73
CA SER A 149 -23.30 18.99 15.25
C SER A 149 -22.26 19.65 16.16
N ASN A 150 -22.20 19.29 17.45
CA ASN A 150 -21.24 19.82 18.43
C ASN A 150 -20.19 18.81 18.89
N GLU A 151 -20.25 17.57 18.41
CA GLU A 151 -19.36 16.50 18.83
C GLU A 151 -18.17 16.37 17.87
N ARG A 152 -17.05 15.89 18.40
CA ARG A 152 -15.84 15.59 17.60
C ARG A 152 -15.26 14.23 17.97
N PRO A 153 -15.96 13.13 17.64
CA PRO A 153 -15.55 11.82 18.08
C PRO A 153 -14.23 11.41 17.42
N SER A 154 -13.53 10.52 18.10
CA SER A 154 -12.45 9.72 17.56
C SER A 154 -13.01 8.37 17.13
N PHE A 155 -12.56 7.87 15.99
CA PHE A 155 -12.95 6.56 15.48
C PHE A 155 -11.89 5.55 15.86
N ALA A 156 -12.25 4.44 16.50
CA ALA A 156 -11.33 3.36 16.79
C ALA A 156 -11.72 2.12 15.97
N PHE A 157 -10.78 1.54 15.25
CA PHE A 157 -10.98 0.31 14.47
C PHE A 157 -10.19 -0.83 15.09
N ILE A 158 -10.89 -1.85 15.57
CA ILE A 158 -10.32 -3.06 16.12
C ILE A 158 -10.19 -4.10 15.02
N ILE A 159 -8.96 -4.56 14.80
CA ILE A 159 -8.60 -5.43 13.68
C ILE A 159 -8.21 -6.81 14.24
N PRO A 160 -8.91 -7.88 13.83
CA PRO A 160 -8.67 -9.23 14.32
C PRO A 160 -7.33 -9.79 13.85
N PRO A 161 -6.79 -10.81 14.56
CA PRO A 161 -5.50 -11.42 14.26
C PRO A 161 -5.65 -12.48 13.16
N THR A 162 -6.21 -12.12 12.01
CA THR A 162 -6.51 -13.11 10.96
C THR A 162 -5.23 -13.40 10.15
N PRO A 163 -4.81 -14.67 10.00
CA PRO A 163 -3.66 -15.03 9.20
C PRO A 163 -3.89 -14.66 7.73
N GLY A 164 -3.09 -13.73 7.21
CA GLY A 164 -3.22 -13.14 5.87
C GLY A 164 -3.48 -11.63 5.88
N PHE A 165 -4.14 -11.11 6.91
CA PHE A 165 -4.30 -9.66 7.12
C PHE A 165 -2.95 -9.00 7.53
N LEU A 166 -2.07 -9.78 8.18
CA LEU A 166 -0.71 -9.41 8.58
C LEU A 166 0.27 -9.15 7.42
N GLU A 167 0.23 -9.92 6.32
CA GLU A 167 1.06 -9.60 5.14
C GLU A 167 0.54 -8.39 4.37
N GLN A 168 -0.74 -8.05 4.56
CA GLN A 168 -1.35 -6.80 4.09
C GLN A 168 -1.16 -5.65 5.08
N HIS A 169 -0.54 -5.82 6.26
CA HIS A 169 -0.46 -4.78 7.30
C HIS A 169 0.16 -3.47 6.82
N LEU A 170 1.18 -3.52 5.96
CA LEU A 170 1.82 -2.30 5.46
C LEU A 170 0.86 -1.51 4.54
N LEU A 171 -0.08 -2.20 3.89
CA LEU A 171 -1.18 -1.57 3.15
C LEU A 171 -2.34 -1.21 4.07
N ALA A 172 -2.68 -2.01 5.09
CA ALA A 172 -3.77 -1.76 6.03
C ALA A 172 -3.49 -0.55 6.94
N GLU A 173 -2.27 -0.39 7.42
CA GLU A 173 -1.84 0.78 8.19
C GLU A 173 -1.89 2.04 7.31
N LEU A 174 -1.35 1.97 6.07
CA LEU A 174 -1.41 3.08 5.12
C LEU A 174 -2.86 3.43 4.72
N PHE A 175 -3.70 2.40 4.54
CA PHE A 175 -5.10 2.48 4.17
C PHE A 175 -5.90 3.14 5.29
N ILE A 176 -5.79 2.66 6.52
CA ILE A 176 -6.68 3.13 7.58
C ILE A 176 -6.17 4.45 8.17
N ASN A 177 -4.87 4.62 8.40
CA ASN A 177 -4.38 5.90 8.94
C ASN A 177 -4.48 7.05 7.94
N THR A 178 -4.22 6.82 6.64
CA THR A 178 -4.18 7.92 5.66
C THR A 178 -5.48 8.04 4.88
N VAL A 179 -6.00 6.92 4.36
CA VAL A 179 -7.19 6.95 3.50
C VAL A 179 -8.46 7.01 4.31
N ALA A 180 -8.62 6.20 5.37
CA ALA A 180 -9.82 6.29 6.20
C ALA A 180 -9.90 7.64 6.92
N TYR A 181 -8.77 8.18 7.42
CA TYR A 181 -8.76 9.51 8.05
C TYR A 181 -9.21 10.60 7.08
N SER A 182 -8.63 10.61 5.86
CA SER A 182 -8.98 11.61 4.85
C SER A 182 -10.41 11.45 4.35
N ALA A 183 -10.86 10.21 4.11
CA ALA A 183 -12.19 9.92 3.60
C ALA A 183 -13.27 10.22 4.64
N LEU A 184 -13.10 9.76 5.89
CA LEU A 184 -14.06 10.03 6.94
C LEU A 184 -14.07 11.52 7.30
N ASN A 185 -12.93 12.22 7.38
CA ASN A 185 -12.95 13.68 7.55
C ASN A 185 -13.64 14.39 6.39
N TYR A 186 -13.50 13.90 5.16
CA TYR A 186 -14.22 14.46 4.03
C TYR A 186 -15.74 14.23 4.10
N LEU A 187 -16.16 13.07 4.61
CA LEU A 187 -17.58 12.70 4.78
C LEU A 187 -18.24 13.47 5.93
N TYR A 188 -17.56 13.58 7.07
CA TYR A 188 -18.04 14.28 8.26
C TYR A 188 -17.50 15.70 8.39
N HIS A 189 -17.12 16.33 7.28
CA HIS A 189 -16.76 17.76 7.24
C HIS A 189 -15.70 18.21 8.26
N GLY A 190 -14.71 17.36 8.55
CA GLY A 190 -13.62 17.64 9.48
C GLY A 190 -14.01 17.53 10.96
N GLN A 191 -15.14 16.87 11.28
CA GLN A 191 -15.60 16.66 12.65
C GLN A 191 -14.88 15.50 13.37
N ILE A 192 -13.96 14.79 12.72
CA ILE A 192 -13.24 13.67 13.35
C ILE A 192 -11.99 14.19 14.03
N HIS A 193 -11.83 13.86 15.31
CA HIS A 193 -10.63 14.22 16.06
C HIS A 193 -9.43 13.36 15.66
N ALA A 194 -9.59 12.04 15.76
CA ALA A 194 -8.54 11.07 15.46
C ALA A 194 -9.12 9.77 14.89
N ILE A 195 -8.26 8.99 14.22
CA ILE A 195 -8.51 7.59 13.91
C ILE A 195 -7.46 6.74 14.63
N LEU A 196 -7.93 5.73 15.35
CA LEU A 196 -7.13 4.84 16.17
C LEU A 196 -7.20 3.43 15.59
N LEU A 197 -6.05 2.78 15.51
CA LEU A 197 -5.91 1.45 14.92
C LEU A 197 -5.48 0.42 15.95
N CYS A 198 -6.42 -0.41 16.38
CA CYS A 198 -6.20 -1.43 17.40
C CYS A 198 -5.95 -2.79 16.76
N LEU A 199 -4.69 -3.23 16.75
CA LEU A 199 -4.33 -4.57 16.31
C LEU A 199 -4.46 -5.56 17.47
N GLU A 200 -5.32 -6.58 17.31
CA GLU A 200 -5.57 -7.58 18.36
C GLU A 200 -4.35 -8.48 18.64
N THR A 201 -3.43 -8.62 17.68
CA THR A 201 -2.19 -9.41 17.84
C THR A 201 -1.19 -8.81 18.83
N ASN A 202 -1.30 -7.51 19.14
CA ASN A 202 -0.36 -6.85 20.04
C ASN A 202 -1.02 -5.72 20.86
N PRO A 203 -2.00 -6.05 21.72
CA PRO A 203 -2.80 -5.03 22.42
C PRO A 203 -1.92 -4.15 23.31
N ALA A 204 -0.87 -4.73 23.92
CA ALA A 204 0.10 -4.01 24.76
C ALA A 204 0.88 -2.89 24.04
N LEU A 205 0.94 -2.90 22.70
CA LEU A 205 1.69 -1.90 21.92
C LEU A 205 0.80 -0.93 21.13
N THR A 206 -0.48 -1.26 20.87
CA THR A 206 -1.39 -0.36 20.14
C THR A 206 -2.60 0.09 20.95
N CYS A 207 -3.31 -0.82 21.64
CA CYS A 207 -4.58 -0.47 22.31
C CYS A 207 -4.81 -1.27 23.60
N GLY A 208 -4.98 -0.56 24.73
CA GLY A 208 -5.46 -1.12 25.99
C GLY A 208 -6.83 -0.56 26.34
N PHE A 209 -7.80 -1.41 26.64
CA PHE A 209 -9.12 -0.98 27.11
C PHE A 209 -9.13 -0.93 28.64
N ASN A 210 -9.58 0.17 29.23
CA ASN A 210 -9.83 0.27 30.67
C ASN A 210 -11.32 0.58 30.94
N SER A 211 -11.69 0.97 32.16
CA SER A 211 -13.09 1.22 32.53
C SER A 211 -13.70 2.52 32.00
N GLU A 212 -12.88 3.48 31.63
CA GLU A 212 -13.32 4.84 31.30
C GLU A 212 -12.84 5.29 29.92
N ALA A 213 -11.80 4.65 29.39
CA ALA A 213 -11.11 5.07 28.19
C ALA A 213 -10.43 3.90 27.45
N LEU A 214 -10.18 4.15 26.16
CA LEU A 214 -9.22 3.42 25.34
C LEU A 214 -7.84 4.08 25.47
N HIS A 215 -6.86 3.33 25.96
CA HIS A 215 -5.46 3.70 25.95
C HIS A 215 -4.85 3.37 24.59
N TYR A 216 -4.40 4.38 23.85
CA TYR A 216 -3.71 4.24 22.56
C TYR A 216 -2.34 4.90 22.63
N GLU A 217 -1.28 4.11 22.47
CA GLU A 217 0.12 4.52 22.64
C GLU A 217 0.41 5.16 24.01
N VAL A 218 0.33 6.50 24.11
CA VAL A 218 0.58 7.29 25.34
C VAL A 218 -0.62 8.18 25.71
N TYR A 219 -1.74 8.04 25.00
CA TYR A 219 -2.93 8.87 25.15
C TYR A 219 -4.12 8.01 25.59
N ASP A 220 -4.95 8.58 26.46
CA ASP A 220 -6.23 8.00 26.84
C ASP A 220 -7.36 8.73 26.12
N TYR A 221 -8.22 7.98 25.46
CA TYR A 221 -9.41 8.47 24.75
C TYR A 221 -10.65 8.03 25.52
N ALA A 222 -11.41 8.98 26.07
CA ALA A 222 -12.61 8.69 26.83
C ALA A 222 -13.67 7.98 25.96
N TYR A 223 -14.41 7.03 26.54
CA TYR A 223 -15.47 6.34 25.81
C TYR A 223 -16.61 7.27 25.35
N ASP A 224 -16.79 8.39 26.03
CA ASP A 224 -17.73 9.45 25.64
C ASP A 224 -17.30 10.17 24.35
N ASP A 225 -16.05 10.03 23.91
CA ASP A 225 -15.55 10.65 22.68
C ASP A 225 -15.25 9.62 21.58
N LEU A 226 -15.66 8.37 21.75
CA LEU A 226 -15.26 7.27 20.87
C LEU A 226 -16.43 6.65 20.09
N ILE A 227 -16.17 6.34 18.84
CA ILE A 227 -16.98 5.44 18.02
C ILE A 227 -16.10 4.27 17.61
N ILE A 228 -16.38 3.11 18.16
CA ILE A 228 -15.54 1.92 18.04
C ILE A 228 -16.18 0.94 17.06
N PHE A 229 -15.40 0.47 16.09
CA PHE A 229 -15.78 -0.55 15.12
C PHE A 229 -14.90 -1.78 15.27
N ALA A 230 -15.48 -2.97 15.14
CA ALA A 230 -14.75 -4.19 14.86
C ALA A 230 -14.67 -4.40 13.34
N VAL A 231 -13.46 -4.57 12.81
CA VAL A 231 -13.23 -4.90 11.40
C VAL A 231 -13.39 -6.40 11.22
N ASN A 232 -14.28 -6.80 10.33
CA ASN A 232 -14.56 -8.20 10.04
C ASN A 232 -13.53 -8.77 9.04
N ASP A 233 -13.47 -10.10 8.94
CA ASP A 233 -12.58 -10.80 8.00
C ASP A 233 -12.87 -10.48 6.51
N ASP A 234 -14.08 -10.03 6.20
CA ASP A 234 -14.49 -9.61 4.85
C ASP A 234 -14.12 -8.15 4.52
N GLY A 235 -13.49 -7.43 5.46
CA GLY A 235 -13.09 -6.03 5.32
C GLY A 235 -14.19 -5.02 5.62
N THR A 236 -15.38 -5.45 6.04
CA THR A 236 -16.42 -4.55 6.56
C THR A 236 -16.14 -4.15 8.01
N ALA A 237 -16.77 -3.10 8.49
CA ALA A 237 -16.69 -2.62 9.86
C ALA A 237 -18.06 -2.74 10.53
N THR A 238 -18.11 -3.28 11.75
CA THR A 238 -19.32 -3.36 12.58
C THR A 238 -19.18 -2.43 13.77
N LEU A 239 -20.13 -1.52 13.96
CA LEU A 239 -20.20 -0.64 15.13
C LEU A 239 -20.36 -1.52 16.37
N LEU A 240 -19.47 -1.35 17.32
CA LEU A 240 -19.60 -1.96 18.63
C LEU A 240 -20.57 -1.12 19.46
N GLU A 241 -21.66 -1.73 19.91
CA GLU A 241 -22.58 -1.14 20.90
C GLU A 241 -22.10 -1.40 22.35
N SER A 242 -21.20 -2.36 22.51
CA SER A 242 -20.52 -2.69 23.77
C SER A 242 -19.14 -3.27 23.44
N ILE A 243 -18.18 -3.16 24.37
CA ILE A 243 -16.83 -3.69 24.18
C ILE A 243 -16.82 -5.18 24.53
N PRO A 244 -16.53 -6.10 23.58
CA PRO A 244 -16.53 -7.53 23.85
C PRO A 244 -15.46 -7.91 24.90
N LEU A 245 -15.80 -8.87 25.76
CA LEU A 245 -14.92 -9.29 26.86
C LEU A 245 -13.56 -9.83 26.39
N ASP A 246 -13.51 -10.38 25.18
CA ASP A 246 -12.30 -10.98 24.61
C ASP A 246 -11.21 -9.94 24.31
N TYR A 247 -11.57 -8.68 24.08
CA TYR A 247 -10.61 -7.58 23.88
C TYR A 247 -9.96 -7.09 25.19
N LEU A 248 -10.40 -7.61 26.33
CA LEU A 248 -9.94 -7.23 27.67
C LEU A 248 -8.82 -8.13 28.21
N ALA A 249 -8.26 -9.02 27.37
CA ALA A 249 -7.37 -10.10 27.79
C ALA A 249 -6.00 -9.66 28.34
N HIS A 250 -5.80 -8.38 28.68
CA HIS A 250 -4.63 -7.91 29.41
C HIS A 250 -4.94 -7.85 30.92
N PRO A 251 -4.34 -8.73 31.75
CA PRO A 251 -4.51 -8.67 33.20
C PRO A 251 -3.94 -7.34 33.71
N PRO A 252 -4.72 -6.56 34.48
CA PRO A 252 -5.52 -7.09 35.59
C PRO A 252 -7.05 -6.96 35.44
N LEU A 253 -7.59 -6.66 34.25
CA LEU A 253 -9.00 -6.26 34.09
C LEU A 253 -10.00 -7.42 33.91
N ALA A 254 -9.54 -8.67 33.84
CA ALA A 254 -10.37 -9.86 33.64
C ALA A 254 -11.47 -10.10 34.72
N ASN A 255 -11.46 -9.35 35.83
CA ASN A 255 -12.38 -9.52 36.95
C ASN A 255 -13.44 -8.42 37.08
N ALA A 256 -13.63 -7.56 36.07
CA ALA A 256 -14.49 -6.39 36.21
C ALA A 256 -15.63 -6.30 35.19
N PRO A 257 -16.62 -7.22 35.25
CA PRO A 257 -17.79 -7.22 34.36
C PRO A 257 -18.68 -5.98 34.51
N ALA A 258 -18.50 -5.15 35.55
CA ALA A 258 -19.26 -3.93 35.77
C ALA A 258 -18.68 -2.68 35.09
N LEU A 259 -17.48 -2.75 34.49
CA LEU A 259 -16.78 -1.57 33.96
C LEU A 259 -17.18 -1.18 32.52
N PHE A 260 -18.17 -1.85 31.94
CA PHE A 260 -18.54 -1.71 30.51
C PHE A 260 -19.94 -1.12 30.28
N ALA A 261 -20.61 -0.65 31.34
CA ALA A 261 -21.94 -0.04 31.26
C ALA A 261 -21.94 1.36 30.63
N ASN A 262 -20.77 1.96 30.41
CA ASN A 262 -20.64 3.38 30.07
C ASN A 262 -20.34 3.65 28.59
N TYR A 263 -19.86 2.66 27.82
CA TYR A 263 -19.65 2.88 26.39
C TYR A 263 -21.00 2.79 25.66
N VAL A 264 -21.52 3.94 25.25
CA VAL A 264 -22.81 4.08 24.58
C VAL A 264 -22.62 5.03 23.39
N PRO A 265 -22.14 4.57 22.21
CA PRO A 265 -21.76 5.47 21.11
C PRO A 265 -22.94 6.25 20.51
N THR A 266 -24.18 5.83 20.79
CA THR A 266 -25.40 6.46 20.28
C THR A 266 -25.58 7.91 20.73
N HIS A 267 -24.89 8.35 21.79
CA HIS A 267 -24.90 9.76 22.16
C HIS A 267 -24.10 10.65 21.20
N LEU A 268 -23.17 10.10 20.40
CA LEU A 268 -22.36 10.82 19.40
C LEU A 268 -22.99 10.77 17.99
N ILE A 269 -23.80 9.74 17.73
CA ILE A 269 -24.38 9.44 16.42
C ILE A 269 -25.77 10.09 16.30
N ASP A 270 -26.04 10.73 15.17
CA ASP A 270 -27.38 11.23 14.83
C ASP A 270 -28.02 10.33 13.77
N THR A 271 -28.88 9.42 14.20
CA THR A 271 -29.61 8.50 13.32
C THR A 271 -30.88 9.10 12.73
N THR A 272 -31.21 10.35 13.07
CA THR A 272 -32.44 11.02 12.60
C THR A 272 -32.24 11.79 11.31
N VAL A 273 -30.99 11.99 10.90
CA VAL A 273 -30.60 12.77 9.72
C VAL A 273 -30.41 11.82 8.54
N ASP A 274 -30.95 12.20 7.38
CA ASP A 274 -30.73 11.49 6.13
C ASP A 274 -29.24 11.52 5.73
N TYR A 275 -28.80 10.49 4.99
CA TYR A 275 -27.44 10.46 4.45
C TYR A 275 -27.12 11.71 3.65
N SER A 276 -25.94 12.28 3.88
CA SER A 276 -25.45 13.35 3.01
C SER A 276 -25.32 12.85 1.56
N PRO A 277 -25.44 13.71 0.53
CA PRO A 277 -25.29 13.28 -0.85
C PRO A 277 -23.98 12.55 -1.16
N ARG A 278 -22.90 12.84 -0.41
CA ARG A 278 -21.60 12.16 -0.55
C ARG A 278 -21.62 10.75 0.00
N MET A 279 -22.26 10.56 1.14
CA MET A 279 -22.47 9.26 1.77
C MET A 279 -23.37 8.39 0.89
N GLN A 280 -24.48 8.96 0.40
CA GLN A 280 -25.38 8.25 -0.52
C GLN A 280 -24.63 7.78 -1.77
N ALA A 281 -23.75 8.60 -2.36
CA ALA A 281 -22.96 8.19 -3.52
C ALA A 281 -22.00 7.00 -3.23
N ILE A 282 -21.48 6.89 -2.00
CA ILE A 282 -20.66 5.73 -1.59
C ILE A 282 -21.52 4.47 -1.50
N LEU A 283 -22.69 4.58 -0.86
CA LEU A 283 -23.65 3.49 -0.70
C LEU A 283 -24.16 2.99 -2.06
N ASP A 284 -24.57 3.91 -2.93
CA ASP A 284 -25.04 3.59 -4.28
C ASP A 284 -23.94 2.92 -5.12
N GLY A 285 -22.68 3.33 -4.92
CA GLY A 285 -21.55 2.74 -5.63
C GLY A 285 -21.18 1.33 -5.16
N VAL A 286 -21.62 0.89 -3.97
CA VAL A 286 -21.44 -0.49 -3.49
C VAL A 286 -22.56 -1.40 -3.98
N ALA A 287 -23.75 -0.84 -4.24
CA ALA A 287 -24.91 -1.59 -4.72
C ALA A 287 -24.83 -1.97 -6.22
N ASN A 288 -23.90 -1.40 -6.98
CA ASN A 288 -23.73 -1.60 -8.43
C ASN A 288 -22.50 -2.44 -8.76
#